data_AF-A0A7Y7N8A2-F1
#
_entry.id   AF-A0A7Y7N8A2-F1
#
_cell.length_a   1.000
_cell.length_b   1.000
_cell.length_c   1.000
_cell.angle_alpha   90.00
_cell.angle_beta   90.00
_cell.angle_gamma   90.00
#
_symmetry.space_group_name_H-M   'P 1'
#
loop_
_entity.id
_entity.type
_entity.pdbx_description
1 polymer ?
#
loop_
_entity_poly.entity_id
_entity_poly.type
_entity_poly.pdbx_seq_one_letter_code
_entity_poly.pdbx_strand_id
1 'polypeptide(L)'
;MSTRRAHDTHSTLALEVYQPKPDILYSLDVAAHIAGVPRRSILIYCRSGLVRSVSQPPYGVMAFTEEAIHTVRKIEHVRTMHSPDLALLKTMFDLLEEVECLRAELRFLRQH
;
A
#
# COMPACT_ATOMS: atom_id res chain seq x y z
N MET A 1 38.20 10.91 -43.24
CA MET A 1 37.99 11.74 -42.02
C MET A 1 36.80 12.64 -42.29
N SER A 2 35.73 12.76 -41.51
CA SER A 2 35.59 12.68 -40.06
C SER A 2 34.15 12.27 -39.70
N THR A 3 34.00 11.34 -38.76
CA THR A 3 32.72 10.84 -38.22
C THR A 3 32.09 11.88 -37.30
N ARG A 4 30.94 12.47 -37.67
CA ARG A 4 30.06 13.15 -36.70
C ARG A 4 29.26 12.10 -35.95
N ARG A 5 29.71 11.75 -34.74
CA ARG A 5 28.89 11.03 -33.76
C ARG A 5 27.87 12.02 -33.20
N ALA A 6 26.59 11.76 -33.47
CA ALA A 6 25.49 12.38 -32.76
C ALA A 6 25.59 11.97 -31.29
N HIS A 7 25.63 12.94 -30.40
CA HIS A 7 25.64 12.71 -28.97
C HIS A 7 24.18 12.60 -28.51
N ASP A 8 23.62 11.40 -28.63
CA ASP A 8 22.31 11.09 -28.07
C ASP A 8 22.43 11.16 -26.55
N THR A 9 22.03 12.30 -25.99
CA THR A 9 21.99 12.51 -24.55
C THR A 9 20.70 11.88 -24.05
N HIS A 10 20.70 10.55 -23.90
CA HIS A 10 19.65 9.88 -23.15
C HIS A 10 19.78 10.33 -21.68
N SER A 11 18.98 11.32 -21.31
CA SER A 11 18.80 11.70 -19.91
C SER A 11 18.07 10.56 -19.21
N THR A 12 18.85 9.65 -18.64
CA THR A 12 18.36 8.62 -17.73
C THR A 12 17.90 9.33 -16.46
N LEU A 13 16.64 9.75 -16.43
CA LEU A 13 15.99 10.19 -15.21
C LEU A 13 15.88 8.97 -14.29
N ALA A 14 16.90 8.79 -13.44
CA ALA A 14 16.85 7.81 -12.38
C ALA A 14 15.68 8.18 -11.47
N LEU A 15 14.68 7.29 -11.38
CA LEU A 15 13.62 7.41 -10.41
C LEU A 15 14.26 7.25 -9.02
N GLU A 16 14.51 8.37 -8.35
CA GLU A 16 14.89 8.32 -6.94
C GLU A 16 13.73 7.72 -6.16
N VAL A 17 14.00 6.61 -5.49
CA VAL A 17 13.05 6.00 -4.56
C VAL A 17 12.83 7.01 -3.45
N TYR A 18 11.72 7.75 -3.51
CA TYR A 18 11.31 8.63 -2.41
C TYR A 18 11.18 7.78 -1.16
N GLN A 19 12.09 7.99 -0.21
CA GLN A 19 11.98 7.45 1.15
C GLN A 19 11.39 8.55 2.05
N PRO A 20 10.13 8.41 2.48
CA PRO A 20 9.55 9.18 3.56
C PRO A 20 10.47 9.19 4.78
N LYS A 21 10.49 10.29 5.54
CA LYS A 21 11.15 10.25 6.85
C LYS A 21 10.25 9.45 7.81
N PRO A 22 10.81 8.55 8.64
CA PRO A 22 10.04 7.85 9.64
C PRO A 22 9.36 8.86 10.59
N ASP A 23 8.16 8.51 11.06
CA ASP A 23 7.29 9.32 11.93
C ASP A 23 6.67 10.59 11.33
N ILE A 24 6.78 10.82 10.01
CA ILE A 24 5.99 11.88 9.36
C ILE A 24 4.57 11.39 9.08
N LEU A 25 3.61 12.20 9.51
CA LEU A 25 2.21 12.03 9.20
C LEU A 25 1.82 12.91 8.01
N TYR A 26 1.25 12.27 6.98
CA TYR A 26 0.84 12.89 5.73
C TYR A 26 -0.66 13.15 5.72
N SER A 27 -1.09 14.31 5.24
CA SER A 27 -2.51 14.58 5.01
C SER A 27 -3.06 13.68 3.89
N LEU A 28 -4.39 13.56 3.79
CA LEU A 28 -5.04 12.81 2.70
C LEU A 28 -4.59 13.28 1.31
N ASP A 29 -4.39 14.58 1.12
CA ASP A 29 -3.92 15.14 -0.15
C ASP A 29 -2.52 14.69 -0.50
N VAL A 30 -1.60 14.79 0.46
CA VAL A 30 -0.22 14.39 0.25
C VAL A 30 -0.12 12.87 0.09
N ALA A 31 -0.87 12.10 0.88
CA ALA A 31 -0.95 10.65 0.75
C ALA A 31 -1.48 10.22 -0.63
N ALA A 32 -2.52 10.88 -1.16
CA ALA A 32 -3.04 10.62 -2.49
C ALA A 32 -2.00 10.90 -3.58
N HIS A 33 -1.30 12.03 -3.46
CA HIS A 33 -0.25 12.41 -4.40
C HIS A 33 0.92 11.41 -4.37
N ILE A 34 1.45 11.08 -3.18
CA ILE A 34 2.53 10.12 -3.02
C ILE A 34 2.11 8.73 -3.50
N ALA A 35 0.90 8.27 -3.14
CA ALA A 35 0.44 6.95 -3.53
C ALA A 35 0.14 6.84 -5.04
N GLY A 36 -0.11 7.96 -5.74
CA GLY A 36 -0.63 7.94 -7.10
C GLY A 36 -2.08 7.42 -7.16
N VAL A 37 -2.83 7.57 -6.07
CA VAL A 37 -4.16 6.98 -5.89
C VAL A 37 -5.18 8.10 -5.59
N PRO A 38 -6.37 8.10 -6.23
CA PRO A 38 -7.40 9.11 -5.96
C PRO A 38 -7.82 9.13 -4.48
N ARG A 39 -8.03 10.33 -3.91
CA ARG A 39 -8.49 10.53 -2.52
C ARG A 39 -9.68 9.64 -2.16
N ARG A 40 -10.62 9.51 -3.10
CA ARG A 40 -11.83 8.71 -2.93
C ARG A 40 -11.52 7.22 -2.70
N SER A 41 -10.55 6.65 -3.42
CA SER A 41 -10.12 5.25 -3.22
C SER A 41 -9.54 5.06 -1.82
N ILE A 42 -8.66 5.98 -1.38
CA ILE A 42 -8.05 5.92 -0.04
C ILE A 42 -9.12 5.95 1.05
N LEU A 43 -10.12 6.83 0.93
CA LEU A 43 -11.24 6.90 1.87
C LEU A 43 -12.07 5.61 1.89
N ILE A 44 -12.28 4.97 0.73
CA ILE A 44 -12.95 3.67 0.64
C ILE A 44 -12.15 2.60 1.38
N TYR A 45 -10.83 2.55 1.19
CA TYR A 45 -9.94 1.60 1.87
C TYR A 45 -9.88 1.81 3.38
N CYS A 46 -9.96 3.07 3.84
CA CYS A 46 -10.06 3.38 5.26
C CYS A 46 -11.39 2.90 5.83
N ARG A 47 -12.50 3.17 5.14
CA ARG A 47 -13.84 2.76 5.58
C ARG A 47 -14.00 1.24 5.64
N SER A 48 -13.31 0.50 4.77
CA SER A 48 -13.29 -0.97 4.80
C SER A 48 -12.27 -1.56 5.77
N GLY A 49 -11.51 -0.73 6.50
CA GLY A 49 -10.49 -1.17 7.45
C GLY A 49 -9.20 -1.71 6.83
N LEU A 50 -9.02 -1.60 5.51
CA LEU A 50 -7.83 -2.07 4.80
C LEU A 50 -6.61 -1.17 5.03
N VAL A 51 -6.86 0.12 5.27
CA VAL A 51 -5.83 1.12 5.57
C VAL A 51 -6.21 1.82 6.86
N ARG A 52 -5.28 1.85 7.82
CA ARG A 52 -5.45 2.63 9.06
C ARG A 52 -4.96 4.04 8.83
N SER A 53 -5.76 5.01 9.27
CA SER A 53 -5.34 6.39 9.41
C SER A 53 -5.13 6.73 10.88
N VAL A 54 -4.29 7.72 11.13
CA VAL A 54 -4.09 8.34 12.43
C VAL A 54 -4.97 9.59 12.49
N SER A 55 -5.77 9.72 13.54
CA SER A 55 -6.55 10.92 13.79
C SER A 55 -5.69 11.93 14.54
N GLN A 56 -5.34 13.04 13.90
CA GLN A 56 -4.53 14.09 14.53
C GLN A 56 -5.38 15.04 15.39
N PRO A 57 -5.02 15.26 16.66
CA PRO A 57 -5.58 16.35 17.47
C PRO A 57 -5.26 17.73 16.87
N PRO A 58 -6.02 18.79 17.18
CA PRO A 58 -7.22 18.80 18.02
C PRO A 58 -8.53 18.53 17.26
N TYR A 59 -8.50 18.50 15.92
CA TYR A 59 -9.72 18.43 15.09
C TYR A 59 -10.01 17.06 14.47
N GLY A 60 -9.23 16.04 14.81
CA GLY A 60 -9.40 14.68 14.29
C GLY A 60 -9.12 14.56 12.79
N VAL A 61 -8.20 15.38 12.28
CA VAL A 61 -7.86 15.38 10.85
C VAL A 61 -7.16 14.08 10.52
N MET A 62 -7.64 13.42 9.47
CA MET A 62 -7.09 12.16 9.00
C MET A 62 -5.68 12.35 8.44
N ALA A 63 -4.73 11.64 9.02
CA ALA A 63 -3.35 11.60 8.56
C ALA A 63 -2.87 10.15 8.38
N PHE A 64 -1.80 9.98 7.63
CA PHE A 64 -1.31 8.69 7.16
C PHE A 64 0.17 8.57 7.43
N THR A 65 0.59 7.42 7.95
CA THR A 65 2.01 7.07 8.04
C THR A 65 2.52 6.58 6.68
N GLU A 66 3.84 6.41 6.57
CA GLU A 66 4.46 5.78 5.41
C GLU A 66 3.89 4.37 5.14
N GLU A 67 3.71 3.56 6.19
CA GLU A 67 3.21 2.19 6.07
C GLU A 67 1.78 2.18 5.52
N ALA A 68 0.97 3.15 5.93
CA ALA A 68 -0.38 3.33 5.40
C ALA A 68 -0.37 3.67 3.91
N ILE A 69 0.52 4.58 3.48
CA ILE A 69 0.68 4.95 2.06
C ILE A 69 1.18 3.75 1.23
N HIS A 70 2.14 2.99 1.75
CA HIS A 70 2.64 1.78 1.09
C HIS A 70 1.54 0.72 0.95
N THR A 71 0.70 0.57 1.98
CA THR A 71 -0.48 -0.31 1.93
C THR A 71 -1.48 0.14 0.87
N VAL A 72 -1.77 1.45 0.76
CA VAL A 72 -2.61 2.01 -0.31
C VAL A 72 -2.09 1.63 -1.68
N ARG A 73 -0.79 1.82 -1.95
CA ARG A 73 -0.17 1.47 -3.24
C ARG A 73 -0.34 -0.01 -3.57
N LYS A 74 -0.10 -0.89 -2.59
CA LYS A 74 -0.28 -2.34 -2.76
C LYS A 74 -1.72 -2.71 -3.12
N ILE A 75 -2.69 -2.14 -2.41
CA ILE A 75 -4.11 -2.40 -2.68
C ILE A 75 -4.49 -1.91 -4.07
N GLU A 76 -4.09 -0.70 -4.45
CA GLU A 76 -4.42 -0.17 -5.78
C GLU A 76 -3.74 -0.99 -6.88
N HIS A 77 -2.48 -1.41 -6.69
CA HIS A 77 -1.79 -2.29 -7.63
C HIS A 77 -2.58 -3.58 -7.87
N VAL A 78 -2.98 -4.27 -6.79
CA VAL A 78 -3.82 -5.48 -6.86
C VAL A 78 -5.16 -5.21 -7.52
N ARG A 79 -5.80 -4.06 -7.22
CA ARG A 79 -7.08 -3.68 -7.83
C ARG A 79 -6.96 -3.42 -9.34
N THR A 80 -5.85 -2.84 -9.77
CA THR A 80 -5.59 -2.50 -11.18
C THR A 80 -5.14 -3.69 -12.01
N MET A 81 -4.69 -4.78 -11.37
CA MET A 81 -4.47 -6.05 -12.07
C MET A 81 -5.82 -6.59 -12.56
N HIS A 82 -5.96 -6.74 -13.87
CA HIS A 82 -7.17 -7.27 -14.50
C HIS A 82 -7.33 -8.75 -14.11
N SER A 83 -8.42 -9.03 -13.38
CA SER A 83 -8.74 -10.29 -12.68
C SER A 83 -7.83 -10.63 -11.49
N PRO A 84 -8.40 -11.08 -10.35
CA PRO A 84 -7.59 -11.57 -9.26
C PRO A 84 -6.77 -12.74 -9.79
N ASP A 85 -5.45 -12.59 -9.78
CA ASP A 85 -4.53 -13.65 -10.10
C ASP A 85 -4.92 -14.90 -9.27
N LEU A 86 -4.98 -16.07 -9.90
CA LEU A 86 -5.27 -17.32 -9.21
C LEU A 86 -4.32 -17.52 -8.02
N ALA A 87 -3.10 -16.98 -8.12
CA ALA A 87 -2.16 -16.93 -7.01
C ALA A 87 -2.69 -16.12 -5.82
N LEU A 88 -3.28 -14.94 -6.04
CA LEU A 88 -3.85 -14.11 -4.98
C LEU A 88 -5.03 -14.81 -4.31
N LEU A 89 -5.93 -15.41 -5.09
CA LEU A 89 -7.03 -16.20 -4.55
C LEU A 89 -6.52 -17.35 -3.70
N LYS A 90 -5.55 -18.11 -4.21
CA LYS A 90 -4.93 -19.21 -3.47
C LYS A 90 -4.32 -18.72 -2.16
N THR A 91 -3.52 -17.66 -2.18
CA THR A 91 -2.93 -17.08 -0.96
C THR A 91 -3.99 -16.65 0.05
N MET A 92 -5.12 -16.08 -0.39
CA MET A 92 -6.22 -15.74 0.51
C MET A 92 -6.86 -16.99 1.15
N PHE A 93 -7.08 -18.05 0.37
CA PHE A 93 -7.62 -19.31 0.91
C PHE A 93 -6.64 -19.98 1.88
N ASP A 94 -5.35 -20.04 1.54
CA ASP A 94 -4.31 -20.60 2.41
C ASP A 94 -4.25 -19.83 3.75
N LEU A 95 -4.31 -18.49 3.73
CA LEU A 95 -4.35 -17.68 4.95
C LEU A 95 -5.62 -17.89 5.78
N LEU A 96 -6.77 -18.10 5.14
CA LEU A 96 -8.02 -18.37 5.85
C LEU A 96 -7.96 -19.74 6.55
N GLU A 97 -7.38 -20.74 5.90
CA GLU A 97 -7.15 -22.06 6.48
C GLU A 97 -6.23 -21.97 7.70
N GLU A 98 -5.09 -21.28 7.59
CA GLU A 98 -4.17 -21.06 8.71
C GLU A 98 -4.85 -20.36 9.89
N VAL A 99 -5.69 -19.36 9.63
CA VAL A 99 -6.46 -18.68 10.70
C VAL A 99 -7.43 -19.65 11.39
N GLU A 100 -8.09 -20.54 10.66
CA GLU A 100 -8.99 -21.54 11.25
C GLU A 100 -8.25 -22.58 12.07
N CYS A 101 -7.07 -23.03 11.60
CA CYS A 101 -6.18 -23.90 12.36
C CYS A 101 -5.75 -23.25 13.69
N LEU A 102 -5.26 -22.00 13.64
CA LEU A 102 -4.86 -21.24 14.83
C LEU A 102 -6.03 -21.03 15.80
N ARG A 103 -7.23 -20.76 15.29
CA ARG A 103 -8.44 -20.65 16.13
C ARG A 103 -8.82 -21.98 16.77
N ALA A 104 -8.67 -23.10 16.07
CA ALA A 104 -8.94 -24.43 16.62
C ALA A 104 -7.96 -24.78 17.75
N GLU A 105 -6.67 -24.51 17.56
CA GLU A 105 -5.64 -24.71 18.57
C GLU A 105 -5.90 -23.84 19.82
N LEU A 106 -6.22 -22.55 19.65
CA LEU A 106 -6.60 -21.68 20.77
C LEU A 106 -7.85 -22.16 21.51
N ARG A 107 -8.83 -22.76 20.83
CA ARG A 107 -10.01 -23.35 21.48
C ARG A 107 -9.62 -24.58 22.29
N PHE A 108 -8.79 -25.46 21.74
CA PHE A 108 -8.28 -26.63 22.45
C PHE A 108 -7.54 -26.24 23.73
N LEU A 109 -6.60 -25.28 23.64
CA LEU A 109 -5.83 -24.80 24.78
C LEU A 109 -6.67 -24.09 25.85
N ARG A 110 -7.82 -23.50 25.50
CA ARG A 110 -8.73 -22.86 26.47
C ARG A 110 -9.69 -23.84 27.15
N GLN A 111 -9.82 -25.05 26.61
CA GLN A 111 -10.69 -26.10 27.13
C GLN A 111 -9.91 -27.11 28.00
N HIS A 112 -8.62 -26.91 28.21
CA HIS A 112 -7.74 -27.67 29.11
C HIS A 112 -7.11 -26.69 30.11
#